data_AF-A0A1V4YU80-F1
#
_entry.id   AF-A0A1V4YU80-F1
#
_cell.length_a   1.000
_cell.length_b   1.000
_cell.length_c   1.000
_cell.angle_alpha   90.00
_cell.angle_beta   90.00
_cell.angle_gamma   90.00
#
_symmetry.space_group_name_H-M   'P 1'
#
loop_
_entity.id
_entity.type
_entity.pdbx_description
1 polymer ?
#
loop_
_entity_poly.entity_id
_entity_poly.type
_entity_poly.pdbx_seq_one_letter_code
_entity_poly.pdbx_strand_id
1 'polypeptide(L)' 'MVDKHLNRFNIEYFPIAVEKHLELLRDADFRVVELLWFSYMQAGFYCLK' A
#
# COMPACT_ATOMS: atom_id res chain seq x y z
N MET A 1 21.91 -18.27 -1.07
CA MET A 1 21.22 -17.30 -0.19
C MET A 1 20.69 -16.08 -0.94
N VAL A 2 20.74 -16.04 -2.27
CA VAL A 2 20.14 -14.97 -3.11
C VAL A 2 18.77 -15.41 -3.62
N ASP A 3 18.62 -16.67 -4.03
CA ASP A 3 17.40 -17.22 -4.63
C ASP A 3 16.19 -17.23 -3.67
N LYS A 4 16.43 -17.44 -2.37
CA LYS A 4 15.36 -17.35 -1.35
C LYS A 4 14.90 -15.91 -1.09
N HIS A 5 15.75 -14.91 -1.33
CA HIS A 5 15.36 -13.49 -1.20
C HIS A 5 14.60 -13.04 -2.45
N LEU A 6 15.04 -13.45 -3.64
CA LEU A 6 14.37 -13.19 -4.92
C LEU A 6 13.00 -13.90 -5.02
N ASN A 7 12.88 -15.15 -4.55
CA ASN A 7 11.60 -15.85 -4.52
C ASN A 7 10.60 -15.30 -3.49
N ARG A 8 11.02 -14.43 -2.57
CA ARG A 8 10.12 -13.73 -1.64
C ARG A 8 9.50 -12.48 -2.24
N PHE A 9 10.11 -11.91 -3.28
CA PHE A 9 9.63 -10.69 -3.94
C PHE A 9 8.29 -10.87 -4.66
N ASN A 10 7.83 -12.11 -4.88
CA ASN A 10 6.68 -12.38 -5.75
C ASN A 10 5.67 -13.40 -5.20
N ILE A 11 5.81 -13.85 -3.93
CA ILE A 11 5.03 -14.99 -3.42
C ILE A 11 4.47 -14.77 -1.99
N GLU A 12 5.12 -13.98 -1.11
CA GLU A 12 4.69 -13.86 0.31
C GLU A 12 4.60 -12.42 0.86
N TYR A 13 4.80 -11.41 0.02
CA TYR A 13 4.78 -10.00 0.41
C TYR A 13 4.08 -9.19 -0.67
N PHE A 14 2.80 -9.47 -0.93
CA PHE A 14 2.04 -8.54 -1.76
C PHE A 14 1.62 -7.37 -0.87
N PRO A 15 2.27 -6.19 -0.96
CA PRO A 15 1.69 -5.00 -0.37
C PRO A 15 0.29 -4.85 -0.97
N ILE A 16 -0.69 -4.62 -0.11
CA ILE A 16 -2.05 -4.26 -0.53
C ILE A 16 -1.90 -3.15 -1.57
N ALA A 17 -2.49 -3.34 -2.76
CA ALA A 17 -2.39 -2.38 -3.84
C ALA A 17 -2.82 -0.98 -3.36
N VAL A 18 -2.30 0.08 -3.97
CA VAL A 18 -2.61 1.47 -3.55
C VAL A 18 -4.12 1.70 -3.58
N GLU A 19 -4.78 1.18 -4.61
CA GLU A 19 -6.22 1.23 -4.80
C GLU A 19 -6.95 0.59 -3.63
N LYS A 20 -6.44 -0.56 -3.16
CA LYS A 20 -7.06 -1.28 -2.05
C LYS A 20 -6.81 -0.60 -0.70
N HIS A 21 -5.70 0.10 -0.53
CA HIS A 21 -5.50 1.00 0.60
C HIS A 21 -6.49 2.17 0.58
N LEU A 22 -6.69 2.81 -0.58
CA LEU A 22 -7.63 3.93 -0.71
C LEU A 22 -9.08 3.49 -0.41
N GLU A 23 -9.49 2.31 -0.88
CA GLU A 23 -10.79 1.72 -0.54
C GLU A 23 -10.95 1.53 0.97
N LEU A 24 -9.99 0.88 1.63
CA LEU A 24 -10.04 0.63 3.08
C LEU A 24 -10.13 1.92 3.90
N LEU A 25 -9.41 2.96 3.48
CA LEU A 25 -9.44 4.26 4.15
C LEU A 25 -10.79 4.96 3.93
N ARG A 26 -11.42 4.84 2.77
CA ARG A 26 -12.78 5.36 2.55
C ARG A 26 -13.81 4.60 3.39
N ASP A 27 -13.69 3.28 3.46
CA ASP A 27 -14.56 2.42 4.28
C ASP A 27 -14.39 2.69 5.79
N ALA A 28 -13.22 3.17 6.21
CA ALA A 28 -12.93 3.57 7.59
C ALA A 28 -13.46 4.97 7.97
N ASP A 29 -14.34 5.56 7.14
CA ASP A 29 -15.03 6.84 7.39
C ASP A 29 -14.09 8.06 7.42
N PHE A 30 -13.00 8.02 6.64
CA PHE A 30 -12.20 9.21 6.36
C PHE A 30 -12.89 10.04 5.27
N ARG A 31 -13.20 11.31 5.57
CA ARG A 31 -13.84 12.25 4.64
C ARG A 31 -12.97 12.56 3.42
N VAL A 32 -11.66 12.62 3.60
CA VAL A 32 -10.69 12.86 2.53
C VAL A 32 -9.66 11.76 2.58
N VAL A 33 -9.39 11.14 1.43
CA VAL A 33 -8.39 10.08 1.26
C VAL A 33 -7.66 10.32 -0.06
N GLU A 34 -6.40 10.77 0.03
CA GLU A 34 -5.56 11.10 -1.12
C GLU A 34 -4.20 10.43 -1.03
N LEU A 35 -3.60 10.11 -2.18
CA LEU A 35 -2.23 9.63 -2.24
C LEU A 35 -1.26 10.81 -2.16
N LEU A 36 -0.48 10.87 -1.07
CA LEU A 36 0.45 11.97 -0.80
C LEU A 36 1.83 11.73 -1.45
N TRP A 37 2.32 10.51 -1.40
CA TRP A 37 3.61 10.14 -2.00
C TRP A 37 3.62 8.67 -2.37
N PHE A 38 4.35 8.33 -3.43
CA PHE A 38 4.61 6.95 -3.84
C PHE A 38 6.09 6.79 -4.20
N SER A 39 6.77 5.78 -3.64
CA SER A 39 8.17 5.46 -3.90
C SER A 39 8.40 3.95 -3.80
N TYR A 40 8.67 3.30 -4.93
CA TYR A 40 8.84 1.85 -5.04
C TYR A 40 7.67 1.08 -4.40
N MET A 41 7.88 0.45 -3.23
CA MET A 41 6.86 -0.32 -2.51
C MET A 41 6.24 0.46 -1.35
N GLN A 42 6.57 1.75 -1.21
CA GLN A 42 6.10 2.60 -0.12
C GLN A 42 5.14 3.65 -0.68
N ALA A 43 4.05 3.87 0.05
CA ALA A 43 3.06 4.89 -0.25
C ALA A 43 2.70 5.63 1.04
N GLY A 44 2.55 6.96 0.96
CA GLY A 44 1.95 7.78 2.00
C GLY A 44 0.56 8.22 1.59
N PHE A 45 -0.39 8.12 2.51
CA PHE A 45 -1.77 8.51 2.31
C PHE A 45 -2.09 9.70 3.21
N TYR A 46 -2.68 10.74 2.62
CA TYR A 46 -3.21 11.88 3.34
C TYR A 46 -4.69 11.62 3.63
N CYS A 47 -5.03 11.48 4.92
CA CYS A 47 -6.40 11.19 5.35
C CYS A 47 -6.87 12.23 6.35
N LEU A 48 -8.08 12.75 6.15
CA LEU A 48 -8.78 13.62 7.12
C LEU A 48 -10.09 12.94 7.52
N LYS A 49 -10.36 12.92 8.82
CA LYS A 49 -11.62 12.40 9.36
C LYS A 49 -12.66 13.53 9.40
#